data_AF-A0A109BP74-F1
#
_entry.id   AF-A0A109BP74-F1
#
_cell.length_a   1.000
_cell.length_b   1.000
_cell.length_c   1.000
_cell.angle_alpha   90.00
_cell.angle_beta   90.00
_cell.angle_gamma   90.00
#
_symmetry.space_group_name_H-M   'P 1'
#
loop_
_entity.id
_entity.type
_entity.pdbx_description
1 polymer ?
#
loop_
_entity_poly.entity_id
_entity_poly.type
_entity_poly.pdbx_seq_one_letter_code
_entity_poly.pdbx_strand_id
1 'polypeptide(L)' 'MQGEIAQLSSELEQLDDLREGYARVRAKILGYRQAGMRVPEELTLLEKNLVAECMAASQGRD' A
#
# COMPACT_ATOMS: atom_id res chain seq x y z
N MET A 1 -5.38 7.78 -13.24
CA MET A 1 -6.03 6.94 -12.21
C MET A 1 -5.51 5.50 -12.21
N GLN A 2 -5.88 4.59 -13.13
CA GLN A 2 -5.35 3.20 -13.06
C GLN A 2 -3.83 3.12 -13.23
N GLY A 3 -3.23 3.90 -14.15
CA GLY A 3 -1.77 3.90 -14.34
C GLY A 3 -0.96 4.34 -13.12
N GLU A 4 -1.50 5.23 -12.29
CA GLU A 4 -0.81 5.70 -11.08
C GLU A 4 -0.85 4.70 -9.92
N ILE A 5 -1.85 3.81 -9.91
CA ILE A 5 -1.95 2.73 -8.92
C ILE A 5 -1.07 1.57 -9.37
N ALA A 6 -1.09 1.22 -10.67
CA ALA A 6 -0.20 0.21 -11.23
C ALA A 6 1.28 0.58 -11.05
N GLN A 7 1.65 1.84 -11.28
CA GLN A 7 3.01 2.31 -11.02
C GLN A 7 3.37 2.20 -9.54
N LEU A 8 2.47 2.60 -8.64
CA LEU A 8 2.70 2.46 -7.20
C LEU A 8 2.87 0.98 -6.81
N SER A 9 2.08 0.07 -7.39
CA SER A 9 2.21 -1.37 -7.16
C SER A 9 3.59 -1.89 -7.57
N SER A 10 4.06 -1.55 -8.77
CA SER A 10 5.41 -1.95 -9.20
C SER A 10 6.51 -1.33 -8.33
N GLU A 11 6.37 -0.07 -7.91
CA GLU A 11 7.33 0.56 -6.99
C GLU A 11 7.37 -0.16 -5.63
N LEU A 12 6.22 -0.67 -5.16
CA LEU A 12 6.11 -1.42 -3.91
C LEU A 12 6.71 -2.82 -4.03
N GLU A 13 6.59 -3.49 -5.18
CA GLU A 13 7.23 -4.78 -5.45
C GLU A 13 8.75 -4.70 -5.44
N GLN A 14 9.32 -3.53 -5.75
CA GLN A 14 10.76 -3.27 -5.71
C GLN A 14 11.25 -2.76 -4.34
N LEU A 15 10.34 -2.55 -3.40
CA LEU A 15 10.63 -1.98 -2.09
C LEU A 15 10.88 -3.10 -1.08
N ASP A 16 12.12 -3.22 -0.62
CA ASP A 16 12.51 -4.21 0.41
C ASP A 16 11.85 -3.92 1.78
N ASP A 17 11.50 -2.66 2.05
CA ASP A 17 10.95 -2.25 3.34
C ASP A 17 9.42 -2.13 3.31
N LEU A 18 8.75 -3.14 3.85
CA LEU A 18 7.29 -3.22 3.96
C LEU A 18 6.68 -2.02 4.72
N ARG A 19 7.41 -1.42 5.68
CA ARG A 19 6.90 -0.28 6.44
C ARG A 19 6.92 0.99 5.61
N GLU A 20 7.97 1.19 4.81
CA GLU A 20 8.03 2.30 3.85
C GLU A 20 6.91 2.15 2.81
N GLY A 21 6.71 0.94 2.29
CA GLY A 21 5.63 0.66 1.35
C GLY A 21 4.25 1.00 1.93
N TYR A 22 3.98 0.57 3.17
CA TYR A 22 2.73 0.88 3.86
C TYR A 22 2.51 2.39 4.03
N ALA A 23 3.54 3.12 4.43
CA ALA A 23 3.47 4.56 4.60
C ALA A 23 3.10 5.29 3.29
N ARG A 24 3.70 4.87 2.16
CA ARG A 24 3.40 5.42 0.82
C ARG A 24 1.94 5.18 0.41
N VAL A 25 1.45 3.95 0.54
CA VAL A 25 0.05 3.61 0.23
C VAL A 25 -0.91 4.42 1.09
N ARG A 26 -0.64 4.49 2.41
CA ARG A 26 -1.46 5.21 3.37
C ARG A 26 -1.51 6.72 3.08
N ALA A 27 -0.38 7.32 2.72
CA ALA A 27 -0.32 8.72 2.30
C ALA A 27 -1.19 8.99 1.06
N LYS A 28 -1.18 8.07 0.09
CA LYS A 28 -2.00 8.20 -1.13
C LYS A 28 -3.50 8.06 -0.81
N ILE A 29 -3.89 7.09 0.02
CA ILE A 29 -5.27 6.94 0.53
C ILE A 29 -5.74 8.21 1.24
N LEU A 30 -4.90 8.78 2.11
CA LEU A 30 -5.18 10.05 2.79
C LEU A 30 -5.38 11.20 1.80
N GLY A 31 -4.58 11.27 0.73
CA GLY A 31 -4.75 12.25 -0.34
C GLY A 31 -6.12 12.17 -1.00
N TYR A 32 -6.58 10.96 -1.37
CA TYR A 32 -7.92 10.76 -1.92
C TYR A 32 -9.01 11.19 -0.94
N ARG A 33 -8.90 10.79 0.33
CA ARG A 33 -9.88 11.14 1.37
C ARG A 33 -9.94 12.65 1.62
N GLN A 34 -8.80 13.33 1.68
CA GLN A 34 -8.73 14.78 1.87
C GLN A 34 -9.29 15.54 0.66
N ALA A 35 -9.11 15.01 -0.54
CA ALA A 35 -9.72 15.54 -1.76
C ALA A 35 -11.24 15.26 -1.87
N GLY A 36 -11.84 14.57 -0.90
CA GLY A 36 -13.24 14.15 -0.96
C GLY A 36 -13.52 13.10 -2.05
N MET A 37 -12.46 12.47 -2.56
CA MET A 37 -12.54 11.48 -3.62
C MET A 37 -12.71 10.07 -3.04
N ARG A 38 -13.43 9.22 -3.78
CA ARG A 38 -13.54 7.80 -3.44
C ARG A 38 -12.16 7.15 -3.52
N VAL A 39 -11.75 6.49 -2.44
CA VAL A 39 -10.51 5.72 -2.41
C VAL A 39 -10.67 4.50 -3.33
N PRO A 40 -9.76 4.29 -4.29
CA PRO A 40 -9.72 3.10 -5.12
C PRO A 40 -9.60 1.81 -4.28
N GLU A 41 -10.34 0.77 -4.66
CA GLU A 41 -10.26 -0.53 -3.97
C GLU A 41 -8.88 -1.15 -4.07
N GLU A 42 -8.19 -0.99 -5.21
CA GLU A 42 -6.81 -1.44 -5.40
C GLU A 42 -5.84 -0.88 -4.34
N LEU A 43 -5.95 0.41 -3.98
CA LEU A 43 -5.13 0.99 -2.92
C LEU A 43 -5.46 0.40 -1.55
N THR A 44 -6.72 0.08 -1.31
CA THR A 44 -7.16 -0.55 -0.07
C THR A 44 -6.68 -2.01 0.02
N LEU A 45 -6.62 -2.71 -1.12
CA LEU A 45 -6.04 -4.06 -1.20
C LEU A 45 -4.53 -4.04 -0.97
N LEU A 46 -3.81 -3.10 -1.60
CA LEU A 46 -2.37 -2.90 -1.38
C LEU A 46 -2.06 -2.64 0.10
N GLU A 47 -2.83 -1.77 0.77
CA GLU A 47 -2.67 -1.51 2.20
C GLU A 47 -2.81 -2.80 3.02
N LYS A 48 -3.87 -3.59 2.77
CA LYS A 48 -4.12 -4.84 3.49
C LYS A 48 -3.03 -5.88 3.28
N ASN A 49 -2.55 -6.03 2.05
CA ASN A 49 -1.46 -6.96 1.75
C ASN A 49 -0.19 -6.59 2.51
N LEU A 50 0.22 -5.31 2.48
CA LEU A 50 1.40 -4.83 3.20
C LEU A 50 1.29 -5.04 4.72
N VAL A 51 0.10 -4.83 5.30
CA VAL A 51 -0.13 -5.12 6.73
C VAL A 51 -0.03 -6.61 7.02
N ALA A 52 -0.60 -7.46 6.16
CA ALA A 52 -0.53 -8.91 6.31
C ALA A 52 0.91 -9.42 6.21
N GLU A 53 1.70 -8.89 5.26
CA GLU A 53 3.11 -9.24 5.12
C GLU A 53 3.96 -8.70 6.26
N CYS A 54 3.72 -7.48 6.73
CA CYS A 54 4.40 -6.92 7.90
C CYS A 54 4.12 -7.74 9.17
N MET A 55 2.88 -8.21 9.34
CA MET A 55 2.50 -9.13 10.43
C MET A 55 3.19 -10.49 10.26
N ALA A 56 3.19 -11.07 9.06
CA ALA A 56 3.85 -12.34 8.77
C ALA A 56 5.36 -12.29 9.03
N ALA A 57 6.04 -11.23 8.59
CA ALA A 57 7.46 -11.01 8.82
C ALA A 57 7.78 -10.80 10.31
N SER A 58 6.90 -10.12 11.05
CA SER A 58 7.08 -9.91 12.50
C SER A 58 6.78 -11.15 13.34
N GLN A 59 5.96 -12.07 12.83
CA GLN A 59 5.57 -13.28 13.55
C GLN A 59 6.52 -14.46 13.35
N GLY A 60 7.60 -14.32 12.57
CA GLY A 60 8.63 -15.36 12.46
C GLY A 60 8.03 -16.73 12.16
N ARG A 61 7.36 -16.88 11.02
CA ARG A 61 7.14 -18.23 10.49
C ARG A 61 8.47 -18.71 9.93
N ASP A 62 9.24 -19.37 10.80
CA ASP A 62 10.12 -20.48 10.44
C ASP A 62 9.31 -21.53 9.64
#